data_AF-A0A0N9DUJ9-F1
#
_entry.id   AF-A0A0N9DUJ9-F1
#
_cell.length_a   1.000
_cell.length_b   1.000
_cell.length_c   1.000
_cell.angle_alpha   90.00
_cell.angle_beta   90.00
_cell.angle_gamma   90.00
#
_symmetry.space_group_name_H-M   'P 1'
#
loop_
_entity.id
_entity.type
_entity.pdbx_description
1 polymer ?
#
loop_
_entity_poly.entity_id
_entity_poly.type
_entity_poly.pdbx_seq_one_letter_code
_entity_poly.pdbx_strand_id
1 'polypeptide(L)'
;DGGDTWQNSYTSLISKGQDMVDCFKLLKPDAMVGHWEFTLGAKRVKEIADDLGFPFLAQNVRDTEWNEAAFEPMKMIDRGGVKIAVIGQAFP
;
A
#
# COMPACT_ATOMS: atom_id res chain seq x y z
N ASP A 1 -0.59 -4.94 -6.93
CA ASP A 1 0.74 -4.33 -7.16
C ASP A 1 1.72 -4.86 -6.12
N GLY A 2 2.93 -5.20 -6.55
CA GLY A 2 3.98 -5.82 -5.73
C GLY A 2 4.72 -4.86 -4.80
N GLY A 3 4.39 -3.56 -4.83
CA GLY A 3 5.11 -2.52 -4.11
C GLY A 3 6.27 -1.96 -4.94
N ASP A 4 7.04 -1.04 -4.35
CA ASP A 4 8.14 -0.32 -5.00
C ASP A 4 7.70 0.57 -6.17
N THR A 5 6.58 1.25 -5.98
CA THR A 5 5.85 1.99 -7.01
C THR A 5 5.83 3.50 -6.75
N TRP A 6 5.66 3.96 -5.51
CA TRP A 6 5.40 5.39 -5.24
C TRP A 6 6.64 6.28 -5.33
N GLN A 7 7.82 5.70 -5.58
CA GLN A 7 9.12 6.35 -5.47
C GLN A 7 10.00 6.13 -6.70
N ASN A 8 11.23 6.67 -6.64
CA ASN A 8 12.34 6.43 -7.57
C ASN A 8 12.15 7.02 -8.99
N SER A 9 11.30 8.04 -9.13
CA SER A 9 11.25 8.89 -10.32
C SER A 9 11.46 10.37 -9.97
N TYR A 10 11.81 11.19 -10.96
CA TYR A 10 11.95 12.63 -10.74
C TYR A 10 10.62 13.28 -10.32
N THR A 11 9.52 12.89 -10.96
CA THR A 11 8.19 13.41 -10.63
C THR A 11 7.73 12.95 -9.25
N SER A 12 8.02 11.71 -8.84
CA SER A 12 7.72 11.22 -7.49
C SER A 12 8.50 11.96 -6.41
N LEU A 13 9.75 12.35 -6.69
CA LEU A 13 10.55 13.15 -5.77
C LEU A 13 9.92 14.52 -5.52
N ILE A 14 9.51 15.20 -6.59
CA ILE A 14 8.91 16.54 -6.49
C ILE A 14 7.51 16.49 -5.87
N SER A 15 6.72 15.47 -6.23
CA SER A 15 5.32 15.31 -5.80
C SER A 15 5.17 14.64 -4.42
N LYS A 16 6.27 14.13 -3.83
CA LYS A 16 6.25 13.22 -2.69
C LYS A 16 5.35 11.99 -2.96
N GLY A 17 5.53 11.40 -4.14
CA GLY A 17 4.85 10.21 -4.64
C GLY A 17 3.41 10.43 -5.13
N GLN A 18 2.86 11.66 -5.04
CA GLN A 18 1.45 11.91 -5.34
C GLN A 18 1.09 11.62 -6.81
N ASP A 19 2.01 11.85 -7.74
CA ASP A 19 1.81 11.55 -9.17
C ASP A 19 1.52 10.07 -9.42
N MET A 20 2.26 9.18 -8.75
CA MET A 20 2.05 7.73 -8.84
C MET A 20 0.79 7.30 -8.07
N VAL A 21 0.52 7.93 -6.93
CA VAL A 21 -0.71 7.70 -6.16
C VAL A 21 -1.95 8.05 -6.99
N ASP A 22 -1.96 9.20 -7.66
CA ASP A 22 -3.07 9.64 -8.51
C ASP A 22 -3.28 8.69 -9.70
N CYS A 23 -2.20 8.24 -10.33
CA CYS A 23 -2.27 7.19 -11.35
C CYS A 23 -2.94 5.91 -10.80
N PHE A 24 -2.57 5.49 -9.59
CA PHE A 24 -3.10 4.28 -8.97
C PHE A 24 -4.55 4.40 -8.53
N LYS A 25 -4.99 5.58 -8.08
CA LYS A 25 -6.41 5.86 -7.79
C LYS A 25 -7.28 5.72 -9.04
N LEU A 26 -6.73 6.00 -10.23
CA LEU A 26 -7.40 5.76 -11.50
C LEU A 26 -7.36 4.28 -11.90
N LEU A 27 -6.20 3.62 -11.75
CA LEU A 27 -6.01 2.22 -12.14
C LEU A 27 -6.79 1.23 -11.26
N LYS A 28 -6.89 1.51 -9.96
CA LYS A 28 -7.60 0.73 -8.92
C LYS A 28 -7.20 -0.76 -8.91
N PRO A 29 -5.92 -1.09 -8.64
CA PRO A 29 -5.55 -2.49 -8.44
C PRO A 29 -6.31 -3.11 -7.26
N ASP A 30 -6.52 -4.42 -7.28
CA ASP A 30 -7.28 -5.11 -6.22
C ASP A 30 -6.58 -5.04 -4.84
N ALA A 31 -5.25 -4.88 -4.80
CA ALA A 31 -4.45 -4.61 -3.61
C ALA A 31 -3.02 -4.15 -3.96
N MET A 32 -2.29 -3.58 -3.00
CA MET A 32 -0.85 -3.39 -3.07
C MET A 32 -0.13 -3.68 -1.74
N VAL A 33 1.19 -3.87 -1.80
CA VAL A 33 2.09 -3.96 -0.64
C VAL A 33 3.14 -2.84 -0.73
N GLY A 34 4.12 -2.79 0.19
CA GLY A 34 5.16 -1.77 0.11
C GLY A 34 6.55 -2.17 0.61
N HIS A 35 7.53 -1.38 0.17
CA HIS A 35 8.93 -1.44 0.61
C HIS A 35 9.58 -0.05 0.45
N TRP A 36 9.80 0.43 -0.76
CA TRP A 36 10.32 1.79 -1.00
C TRP A 36 9.31 2.88 -0.65
N GLU A 37 8.02 2.56 -0.60
CA GLU A 37 6.95 3.44 -0.11
C GLU A 37 7.30 4.04 1.26
N PHE A 38 7.92 3.25 2.15
CA PHE A 38 8.26 3.68 3.51
C PHE A 38 9.31 4.79 3.57
N THR A 39 10.06 5.05 2.49
CA THR A 39 11.00 6.18 2.40
C THR A 39 10.31 7.55 2.37
N LEU A 40 9.00 7.60 2.07
CA LEU A 40 8.17 8.80 2.23
C LEU A 40 7.91 9.17 3.71
N GLY A 41 8.22 8.25 4.63
CA GLY A 41 7.95 8.38 6.04
C GLY A 41 6.54 7.93 6.44
N ALA A 42 6.43 7.40 7.66
CA ALA A 42 5.22 6.73 8.16
C ALA A 42 3.94 7.60 8.06
N LYS A 43 4.04 8.90 8.35
CA LYS A 43 2.91 9.83 8.25
C LYS A 43 2.35 9.87 6.82
N ARG A 44 3.23 10.05 5.83
CA ARG A 44 2.82 10.16 4.43
C ARG A 44 2.28 8.85 3.89
N VAL A 45 2.88 7.73 4.27
CA VAL A 45 2.39 6.39 3.88
C VAL A 45 0.98 6.15 4.42
N LYS A 46 0.73 6.46 5.70
CA LYS A 46 -0.61 6.34 6.30
C LYS A 46 -1.63 7.24 5.59
N GLU A 47 -1.28 8.51 5.37
CA GLU A 47 -2.14 9.46 4.64
C GLU A 47 -2.52 8.93 3.25
N ILE A 48 -1.57 8.38 2.49
CA ILE A 48 -1.84 7.80 1.18
C ILE A 48 -2.72 6.56 1.33
N ALA A 49 -2.33 5.61 2.17
CA ALA A 49 -3.02 4.32 2.35
C ALA A 49 -4.50 4.49 2.71
N ASP A 50 -4.83 5.47 3.55
CA ASP A 50 -6.21 5.78 3.96
C ASP A 50 -7.07 6.35 2.80
N ASP A 51 -6.44 6.88 1.75
CA ASP A 51 -7.10 7.63 0.66
C ASP A 51 -6.95 6.97 -0.74
N LEU A 52 -6.30 5.80 -0.84
CA LEU A 52 -6.07 5.08 -2.13
C LEU A 52 -7.35 4.64 -2.84
N GLY A 53 -8.42 4.34 -2.09
CA GLY A 53 -9.64 3.75 -2.63
C GLY A 53 -9.51 2.26 -3.00
N PHE A 54 -8.38 1.63 -2.72
CA PHE A 54 -8.13 0.18 -2.77
C PHE A 54 -7.14 -0.20 -1.66
N PRO A 55 -7.04 -1.48 -1.25
CA PRO A 55 -6.32 -1.83 -0.03
C PRO A 55 -4.79 -1.83 -0.20
N PHE A 56 -4.12 -1.12 0.70
CA PHE A 56 -2.70 -1.33 1.03
C PHE A 56 -2.63 -2.39 2.12
N LEU A 57 -1.93 -3.50 1.87
CA LEU A 57 -1.89 -4.67 2.75
C LEU A 57 -0.48 -4.94 3.26
N ALA A 58 -0.32 -5.21 4.54
CA ALA A 58 0.95 -5.63 5.12
C ALA A 58 0.76 -6.38 6.45
N GLN A 59 0.84 -7.72 6.40
CA GLN A 59 0.66 -8.57 7.58
C GLN A 59 1.80 -8.45 8.60
N ASN A 60 3.01 -8.10 8.13
CA ASN A 60 4.26 -8.08 8.88
C ASN A 60 4.66 -6.71 9.44
N VAL A 61 3.90 -5.64 9.17
CA VAL A 61 4.24 -4.31 9.69
C VAL A 61 3.50 -4.06 10.99
N ARG A 62 4.27 -3.68 12.02
CA ARG A 62 3.78 -3.44 13.38
C ARG A 62 4.20 -2.05 13.85
N ASP A 63 3.38 -1.43 14.70
CA ASP A 63 3.83 -0.24 15.42
C ASP A 63 4.85 -0.61 16.51
N THR A 64 5.67 0.35 16.91
CA THR A 64 6.76 0.11 17.86
C THR A 64 6.38 0.33 19.33
N GLU A 65 5.18 0.86 19.60
CA GLU A 65 4.74 1.21 20.96
C GLU A 65 4.02 0.03 21.62
N TRP A 66 3.10 -0.59 20.88
CA TRP A 66 2.21 -1.65 21.35
C TRP A 66 2.29 -2.92 20.51
N ASN A 67 3.06 -2.93 19.41
CA ASN A 67 3.22 -4.07 18.51
C ASN A 67 1.89 -4.56 17.90
N GLU A 68 0.99 -3.62 17.64
CA GLU A 68 -0.26 -3.80 16.93
C GLU A 68 -0.04 -3.75 15.40
N ALA A 69 -1.00 -4.26 14.66
CA ALA A 69 -0.97 -4.20 13.20
C ALA A 69 -1.06 -2.76 12.70
N ALA A 70 -0.09 -2.33 11.88
CA ALA A 70 -0.10 -1.00 11.30
C ALA A 70 -1.01 -0.88 10.06
N PHE A 71 -1.30 -2.02 9.41
CA PHE A 71 -2.11 -2.14 8.20
C PHE A 71 -2.93 -3.44 8.23
N GLU A 72 -3.96 -3.52 7.40
CA GLU A 72 -4.72 -4.75 7.21
C GLU A 72 -3.82 -5.88 6.64
N PRO A 73 -3.94 -7.13 7.14
CA PRO A 73 -3.07 -8.22 6.71
C PRO A 73 -3.51 -8.83 5.37
N MET A 74 -4.80 -8.76 5.04
CA MET A 74 -5.38 -9.40 3.86
C MET A 74 -6.66 -8.74 3.39
N LYS A 75 -7.08 -9.05 2.15
CA LYS A 75 -8.40 -8.74 1.60
C LYS A 75 -9.07 -9.99 1.04
N MET A 76 -10.34 -10.19 1.37
CA MET A 76 -11.20 -11.16 0.68
C MET A 76 -11.86 -10.51 -0.53
N ILE A 77 -11.82 -11.19 -1.68
CA ILE A 77 -12.41 -10.76 -2.94
C ILE A 77 -13.29 -11.88 -3.47
N ASP A 78 -14.45 -11.54 -4.04
CA ASP A 78 -15.29 -12.48 -4.78
C ASP A 78 -15.17 -12.19 -6.29
N ARG A 79 -14.79 -13.20 -7.08
CA ARG A 79 -14.73 -13.13 -8.54
C ARG A 79 -15.22 -14.43 -9.13
N GLY A 80 -16.21 -14.35 -10.02
CA GLY A 80 -16.76 -15.52 -10.71
C GLY A 80 -17.36 -16.57 -9.78
N GLY A 81 -17.85 -16.19 -8.60
CA GLY A 81 -18.39 -17.11 -7.60
C GLY A 81 -17.33 -17.83 -6.77
N VAL A 82 -16.06 -17.43 -6.88
CA VAL A 82 -14.95 -17.95 -6.08
C VAL A 82 -14.49 -16.88 -5.10
N LYS A 83 -14.31 -17.28 -3.83
CA LYS A 83 -13.70 -16.45 -2.79
C LYS A 83 -12.18 -16.55 -2.86
N ILE A 84 -11.51 -15.42 -2.96
CA ILE A 84 -10.06 -15.28 -3.09
C ILE A 84 -9.54 -14.49 -1.89
N ALA A 85 -8.54 -15.03 -1.19
CA ALA A 85 -7.81 -14.30 -0.16
C ALA A 85 -6.52 -13.73 -0.75
N VAL A 86 -6.32 -12.42 -0.63
CA VAL A 86 -5.08 -11.73 -1.00
C VAL A 86 -4.37 -11.33 0.28
N ILE A 87 -3.19 -11.91 0.54
CA ILE A 87 -2.39 -11.65 1.74
C ILE A 87 -1.26 -10.68 1.37
N GLY A 88 -1.10 -9.60 2.13
CA GLY A 88 -0.04 -8.62 1.91
C GLY A 88 1.20 -8.91 2.75
N GLN A 89 2.37 -8.87 2.12
CA GLN A 89 3.68 -8.95 2.78
C GLN A 89 4.53 -7.77 2.28
N ALA A 90 4.90 -6.88 3.19
CA ALA A 90 5.91 -5.86 2.92
C ALA A 90 7.32 -6.47 3.00
N PHE A 91 8.31 -5.80 2.41
CA PHE A 91 9.72 -6.20 2.59
C PHE A 91 10.10 -6.19 4.09
N PRO A 92 10.75 -7.24 4.61
CA PRO A 92 11.06 -7.40 6.03
C PRO A 92 12.25 -6.55 6.51
#